data_AF-A0A832ZSG2-F1
#
_entry.id   AF-A0A832ZSG2-F1
#
_cell.length_a   1.000
_cell.length_b   1.000
_cell.length_c   1.000
_cell.angle_alpha   90.00
_cell.angle_beta   90.00
_cell.angle_gamma   90.00
#
_symmetry.space_group_name_H-M   'P 1'
#
loop_
_entity.id
_entity.type
_entity.pdbx_description
1 polymer ?
#
loop_
_entity_poly.entity_id
_entity_poly.type
_entity_poly.pdbx_seq_one_letter_code
_entity_poly.pdbx_strand_id
1 'polypeptide(L)' 'MVLSMSGKKVEIVGLDEYGKLYGLLDGKKIYFRYGIPGDIVRVDIKKVPKGRRGYELWAEPIEVISYGDGRV' A
#
# COMPACT_ATOMS: atom_id res chain seq x y z
N MET A 1 6.24 -19.39 -4.61
CA MET A 1 5.95 -19.15 -3.18
C MET A 1 5.71 -17.65 -3.00
N VAL A 2 4.45 -17.20 -2.99
CA VAL A 2 4.12 -15.79 -2.76
C VAL A 2 4.01 -15.61 -1.24
N LEU A 3 4.99 -14.95 -0.63
CA LEU A 3 4.96 -14.61 0.79
C LEU A 3 3.96 -13.47 0.99
N SER A 4 2.70 -13.82 1.16
CA SER A 4 1.64 -12.90 1.59
C SER A 4 1.82 -12.64 3.08
N MET A 5 2.33 -11.46 3.46
CA MET A 5 2.36 -11.04 4.87
C MET A 5 1.07 -10.28 5.15
N SER A 6 -0.01 -11.03 5.38
CA SER A 6 -1.33 -10.47 5.66
C SER A 6 -1.37 -9.86 7.07
N GLY A 7 -1.84 -8.62 7.16
CA GLY A 7 -2.19 -8.00 8.44
C GLY A 7 -1.30 -6.86 8.93
N LYS A 8 -0.37 -6.36 8.11
CA LYS A 8 0.38 -5.13 8.43
C LYS A 8 -0.53 -3.90 8.31
N LYS A 9 -0.41 -2.97 9.25
CA LYS A 9 -1.07 -1.66 9.20
C LYS A 9 -0.18 -0.71 8.41
N VAL A 10 -0.74 -0.06 7.42
CA VAL A 10 -0.01 0.94 6.62
C VAL A 10 -0.89 2.17 6.45
N GLU A 11 -0.26 3.32 6.64
CA GLU A 11 -0.86 4.61 6.32
C GLU A 11 -0.62 4.93 4.85
N ILE A 12 -1.70 5.30 4.17
CA ILE A 12 -1.63 5.80 2.80
C ILE A 12 -1.15 7.24 2.86
N VAL A 13 0.04 7.51 2.35
CA VAL A 13 0.67 8.83 2.46
C VAL A 13 0.13 9.78 1.39
N GLY A 14 -0.04 9.29 0.16
CA GLY A 14 -0.42 10.16 -0.95
C GLY A 14 -0.29 9.52 -2.32
N LEU A 15 -0.26 10.36 -3.34
CA LEU A 15 -0.02 9.98 -4.73
C LEU A 15 1.43 10.27 -5.11
N ASP A 16 2.06 9.39 -5.87
CA ASP A 16 3.36 9.65 -6.47
C ASP A 16 3.24 10.55 -7.70
N GLU A 17 4.38 10.88 -8.32
CA GLU A 17 4.47 11.69 -9.53
C GLU A 17 3.74 11.11 -10.76
N TYR A 18 3.38 9.82 -10.72
CA TYR A 18 2.60 9.13 -11.75
C TYR A 18 1.13 8.96 -11.36
N GLY A 19 0.68 9.59 -10.26
CA GLY A 19 -0.67 9.47 -9.75
C GLY A 19 -0.97 8.11 -9.11
N LYS A 20 0.04 7.35 -8.70
CA LYS A 20 -0.17 6.08 -7.98
C LYS A 20 -0.23 6.32 -6.49
N LEU A 21 -1.24 5.75 -5.84
CA LEU A 21 -1.32 5.73 -4.39
C LEU A 21 -0.13 4.97 -3.83
N TYR A 22 0.57 5.60 -2.90
CA TYR A 22 1.66 5.00 -2.17
C TYR A 22 1.54 5.27 -0.67
N GLY A 23 2.16 4.39 0.09
CA GLY A 23 2.38 4.54 1.50
C GLY A 23 3.78 4.06 1.86
N LEU A 24 4.12 4.22 3.13
CA LEU A 24 5.43 3.85 3.64
C LEU A 24 5.28 2.68 4.61
N LEU A 25 6.00 1.61 4.33
CA LEU A 25 6.12 0.47 5.22
C LEU A 25 7.60 0.18 5.43
N ASP A 26 8.05 0.22 6.69
CA ASP A 26 9.43 -0.03 7.07
C ASP A 26 10.41 0.88 6.26
N GLY A 27 10.02 2.13 5.99
CA GLY A 27 10.76 3.10 5.18
C GLY A 27 10.77 2.83 3.67
N LYS A 28 10.07 1.79 3.19
CA LYS A 28 9.95 1.46 1.77
C LYS A 28 8.60 1.93 1.22
N LYS A 29 8.64 2.48 0.00
CA LYS A 29 7.41 2.79 -0.74
C LYS A 29 6.71 1.49 -1.12
N ILE A 30 5.43 1.40 -0.77
CA ILE A 30 4.53 0.37 -1.25
C ILE A 30 3.38 1.04 -1.98
N TYR A 31 2.91 0.41 -3.05
CA TYR A 31 1.87 0.95 -3.91
C TYR A 31 0.52 0.34 -3.57
N PHE A 32 -0.53 1.14 -3.67
CA PHE A 32 -1.89 0.72 -3.42
C PHE A 32 -2.71 0.77 -4.69
N ARG A 33 -3.63 -0.18 -4.83
CA ARG A 33 -4.57 -0.20 -5.97
C ARG A 33 -5.71 0.80 -5.80
N TYR A 34 -6.14 1.03 -4.56
CA TYR A 34 -7.22 1.93 -4.19
C TYR A 34 -7.03 2.35 -2.72
N GLY A 35 -7.63 3.47 -2.33
CA GLY A 35 -7.56 4.03 -0.99
C GLY A 35 -7.52 5.55 -1.01
N ILE A 36 -7.58 6.16 0.17
CA ILE A 36 -7.57 7.61 0.34
C ILE A 36 -6.31 7.98 1.15
N PRO A 37 -5.54 8.99 0.73
CA PRO A 37 -4.45 9.54 1.55
C PRO A 37 -4.94 9.92 2.95
N GLY A 38 -4.21 9.49 3.98
CA GLY A 38 -4.57 9.64 5.39
C GLY A 38 -5.31 8.44 5.99
N ASP A 39 -5.81 7.49 5.19
CA ASP A 39 -6.38 6.26 5.74
C ASP A 39 -5.29 5.35 6.32
N ILE A 40 -5.59 4.76 7.48
CA ILE A 40 -4.81 3.65 8.03
C ILE A 40 -5.54 2.36 7.69
N VAL A 41 -4.94 1.57 6.82
CA VAL A 41 -5.51 0.33 6.31
C VAL A 41 -4.70 -0.87 6.75
N ARG A 42 -5.40 -1.97 7.02
CA ARG A 42 -4.81 -3.29 7.11
C ARG A 42 -4.67 -3.85 5.72
N VAL A 43 -3.45 -4.24 5.34
CA VAL A 43 -3.17 -4.64 3.96
C VAL A 43 -2.52 -5.99 3.86
N ASP A 44 -2.73 -6.62 2.71
CA ASP A 44 -1.92 -7.75 2.26
C ASP A 44 -0.88 -7.27 1.25
N ILE A 45 0.38 -7.61 1.48
CA ILE A 45 1.49 -7.15 0.66
C ILE A 45 1.87 -8.26 -0.30
N LYS A 46 1.77 -7.95 -1.58
CA LYS A 46 2.16 -8.81 -2.70
C LYS A 46 3.42 -8.25 -3.34
N LYS A 47 4.41 -9.12 -3.50
CA LYS A 47 5.61 -8.82 -4.31
C LYS A 47 5.26 -9.09 -5.77
N VAL A 48 5.09 -8.03 -6.55
CA VAL A 48 4.82 -8.13 -7.97
C VAL A 48 6.15 -8.11 -8.72
N PRO A 49 6.50 -9.16 -9.48
CA PRO A 49 7.73 -9.18 -10.25
C PRO A 49 7.70 -8.09 -11.34
N LYS A 50 8.72 -7.24 -11.37
CA LYS A 50 8.89 -6.20 -12.39
C LYS A 50 10.03 -6.62 -13.34
N GLY A 51 9.66 -7.37 -14.37
CA GLY A 51 10.60 -7.90 -15.37
C GLY A 51 11.68 -8.80 -14.76
N ARG A 52 12.89 -8.75 -15.35
CA ARG A 52 14.05 -9.59 -14.94
C ARG A 52 14.88 -9.03 -13.77
N ARG A 53 14.60 -7.80 -13.30
CA ARG A 53 15.53 -7.03 -12.42
C ARG A 53 14.99 -6.67 -11.03
N GLY A 54 13.76 -7.00 -10.67
CA GLY A 54 13.28 -6.71 -9.32
C GLY A 54 11.82 -7.05 -9.06
N TYR A 55 11.36 -6.62 -7.89
CA TYR A 55 9.96 -6.69 -7.47
C TYR A 55 9.49 -5.32 -7.02
N GLU A 56 8.24 -5.00 -7.32
CA GLU A 56 7.52 -3.89 -6.68
C GLU A 56 6.66 -4.44 -5.53
N LEU A 57 6.58 -3.67 -4.45
CA LEU A 57 5.70 -3.97 -3.34
C LEU A 57 4.35 -3.33 -3.63
N TRP A 58 3.35 -4.17 -3.83
CA TRP A 58 1.95 -3.76 -3.97
C TRP A 58 1.18 -4.23 -2.75
N ALA A 59 0.34 -3.35 -2.23
CA ALA A 59 -0.52 -3.59 -1.09
C ALA A 59 -1.97 -3.53 -1.52
N GLU A 60 -2.73 -4.53 -1.09
CA GLU A 60 -4.17 -4.59 -1.27
C GLU A 60 -4.84 -4.34 0.09
N PRO A 61 -5.61 -3.25 0.24
CA PRO A 61 -6.35 -2.99 1.47
C PRO A 61 -7.36 -4.10 1.71
N ILE A 62 -7.30 -4.73 2.88
CA ILE A 62 -8.30 -5.70 3.34
C ILE A 62 -9.37 -4.96 4.13
N GLU A 63 -8.95 -4.06 5.02
CA GLU A 63 -9.81 -3.41 5.99
C GLU A 63 -9.29 -2.00 6.28
N VAL A 64 -10.20 -1.02 6.42
CA VAL A 64 -9.83 0.32 6.89
C VAL A 64 -9.95 0.33 8.41
N ILE A 65 -8.83 0.56 9.09
CA ILE A 65 -8.76 0.59 10.56
C ILE A 65 -9.11 2.00 11.05
N SER A 66 -8.67 3.01 10.33
CA SER A 66 -8.97 4.41 10.64
C SER A 66 -9.12 5.19 9.35
N TYR A 67 -10.12 6.05 9.33
CA TYR A 67 -10.41 6.95 8.24
C TYR A 67 -9.58 8.22 8.42
N GLY A 68 -8.87 8.63 7.37
CA GLY A 68 -8.23 9.95 7.36
C GLY A 68 -9.28 11.06 7.35
N ASP A 69 -8.93 12.24 7.89
CA ASP A 69 -9.82 13.42 7.96
C ASP A 69 -10.35 13.90 6.60
N GLY A 70 -9.82 13.37 5.48
CA GLY A 70 -10.29 13.65 4.13
C GLY A 70 -11.56 12.89 3.69
N ARG A 71 -12.12 12.01 4.54
CA ARG A 71 -13.41 11.35 4.28
C ARG A 71 -14.55 12.28 4.70
N VAL A 72 -15.12 12.99 3.72
CA VAL A 72 -16.34 13.81 3.86
C VAL A 72 -17.57 12.95 3.61
#